data_AF-A0A7S3TBD2-F1
#
_entry.id   AF-A0A7S3TBD2-F1
#
_cell.length_a   1.000
_cell.length_b   1.000
_cell.length_c   1.000
_cell.angle_alpha   90.00
_cell.angle_beta   90.00
_cell.angle_gamma   90.00
#
_symmetry.space_group_name_H-M   'P 1'
#
loop_
_entity.id
_entity.type
_entity.pdbx_description
1 polymer ?
#
loop_
_entity_poly.entity_id
_entity_poly.type
_entity_poly.pdbx_seq_one_letter_code
_entity_poly.pdbx_strand_id
1 'polypeptide(L)'
;MQTAKLSKHETWSPEVLAEIERAFAEVEPSLPRSVSDDAPIYNFMVKECDFALEHADGSFMDHLHFCSDYSSLHFSQHSPRVLLLHSICGVGTNCFPMKREKLPMLRSLLQAEECAHIEAFPSVLRLMIGTPFLAELCAAPNESLLEIKSLTMHRVLDNERITLNADQLWDQLNYHLIHTLDFLPLTSWQATFNEFMAHFFVTLYELLTRVGKLEARVDYKAVWAKPLQPGSRPATCGAWVVDRLPQSVALRFARTAVAQYSADIGHSLNYTIGWQ
;
A
#
# COMPACT_ATOMS: atom_id res chain seq x y z
N MET A 1 -18.01 7.08 21.66
CA MET A 1 -18.89 5.91 21.91
C MET A 1 -19.41 5.39 20.57
N GLN A 2 -18.71 4.41 19.99
CA GLN A 2 -18.99 3.84 18.66
C GLN A 2 -19.09 2.30 18.72
N THR A 3 -19.31 1.74 19.92
CA THR A 3 -19.35 0.29 20.17
C THR A 3 -20.65 -0.39 19.70
N ALA A 4 -21.66 0.38 19.28
CA ALA A 4 -22.98 -0.18 18.96
C ALA A 4 -23.12 -0.81 17.55
N LYS A 5 -22.11 -0.67 16.66
CA LYS A 5 -22.20 -1.18 15.28
C LYS A 5 -21.41 -2.46 14.99
N LEU A 6 -20.59 -2.94 15.93
CA LEU A 6 -19.78 -4.14 15.74
C LEU A 6 -20.11 -5.14 16.86
N SER A 7 -20.74 -6.26 16.52
CA SER A 7 -21.01 -7.36 17.44
C SER A 7 -19.75 -8.19 17.75
N LYS A 8 -18.58 -7.53 17.82
CA LYS A 8 -17.26 -8.12 18.04
C LYS A 8 -16.62 -7.42 19.24
N HIS A 9 -16.22 -8.20 20.24
CA HIS A 9 -15.38 -7.72 21.33
C HIS A 9 -13.97 -8.23 21.10
N GLU A 10 -13.08 -7.33 20.72
CA GLU A 10 -11.66 -7.62 20.58
C GLU A 10 -10.98 -7.49 21.94
N THR A 11 -10.17 -8.47 22.30
CA THR A 11 -9.42 -8.50 23.56
C THR A 11 -7.95 -8.69 23.25
N TRP A 12 -7.12 -7.82 23.79
CA TRP A 12 -5.66 -7.87 23.67
C TRP A 12 -5.04 -8.50 24.91
N SER A 13 -3.89 -9.18 24.75
CA SER A 13 -3.07 -9.56 25.91
C SER A 13 -2.52 -8.27 26.53
N PRO A 14 -2.73 -8.04 27.85
CA PRO A 14 -2.21 -6.84 28.52
C PRO A 14 -0.69 -6.71 28.41
N GLU A 15 0.01 -7.84 28.42
CA GLU A 15 1.47 -7.88 28.31
C GLU A 15 1.95 -7.41 26.93
N VAL A 16 1.31 -7.91 25.87
CA VAL A 16 1.62 -7.51 24.48
C VAL A 16 1.26 -6.05 24.25
N LEU A 17 0.11 -5.59 24.75
CA LEU A 17 -0.29 -4.19 24.64
C LEU A 17 0.72 -3.26 25.32
N ALA A 18 1.15 -3.59 26.54
CA ALA A 18 2.15 -2.81 27.26
C ALA A 18 3.54 -2.81 26.59
N GLU A 19 3.89 -3.86 25.85
CA GLU A 19 5.10 -3.91 25.03
C GLU A 19 4.98 -2.97 23.83
N ILE A 20 3.86 -3.02 23.11
CA ILE A 20 3.58 -2.14 21.96
C ILE A 20 3.56 -0.67 22.39
N GLU A 21 2.84 -0.34 23.47
CA GLU A 21 2.77 1.03 24.00
C GLU A 21 4.14 1.56 24.40
N ARG A 22 4.99 0.72 25.00
CA ARG A 22 6.36 1.09 25.36
C ARG A 22 7.23 1.32 24.12
N ALA A 23 7.18 0.40 23.16
CA ALA A 23 7.93 0.54 21.92
C ALA A 23 7.49 1.81 21.14
N PHE A 24 6.19 2.12 21.15
CA PHE A 24 5.67 3.34 20.54
C PHE A 24 6.17 4.60 21.28
N ALA A 25 6.10 4.62 22.61
CA ALA A 25 6.58 5.75 23.41
C ALA A 25 8.09 6.02 23.25
N GLU A 26 8.89 5.00 22.88
CA GLU A 26 10.31 5.16 22.57
C GLU A 26 10.55 5.89 21.24
N VAL A 27 9.67 5.72 20.25
CA VAL A 27 9.80 6.33 18.92
C VAL A 27 9.00 7.62 18.76
N GLU A 28 7.92 7.80 19.54
CA GLU A 28 7.01 8.96 19.47
C GLU A 28 7.75 10.32 19.52
N PRO A 29 8.76 10.54 20.40
CA PRO A 29 9.47 11.82 20.42
C PRO A 29 10.29 12.11 19.16
N SER A 30 10.61 11.06 18.38
CA SER A 30 11.36 11.14 17.13
C SER A 30 10.46 11.19 15.90
N LEU A 31 9.14 11.02 16.07
CA LEU A 31 8.20 11.22 14.98
C LEU A 31 8.31 12.67 14.52
N PRO A 32 8.63 12.92 13.24
CA PRO A 32 8.54 14.25 12.72
C PRO A 32 7.09 14.71 12.81
N ARG A 33 6.88 16.04 12.85
CA ARG A 33 5.54 16.62 12.77
C ARG A 33 4.78 15.93 11.65
N SER A 34 3.62 15.36 11.98
CA SER A 34 2.80 14.70 10.98
C SER A 34 2.55 15.68 9.84
N VAL A 35 2.59 15.17 8.60
CA VAL A 35 2.40 15.98 7.39
C VAL A 35 1.05 16.72 7.41
N SER A 36 0.10 16.33 8.27
CA SER A 36 -1.09 17.12 8.58
C SER A 36 -0.84 18.53 9.12
N ASP A 37 0.38 18.83 9.59
CA ASP A 37 0.79 20.19 9.97
C ASP A 37 1.19 21.05 8.76
N ASP A 38 1.32 20.46 7.57
CA ASP A 38 1.38 21.20 6.30
C ASP A 38 0.00 21.75 5.95
N ALA A 39 -0.27 22.96 6.42
CA ALA A 39 -1.56 23.59 6.26
C ALA A 39 -2.05 23.63 4.79
N PRO A 40 -1.23 23.95 3.77
CA PRO A 40 -1.64 23.85 2.37
C PRO A 40 -2.13 22.45 1.94
N ILE A 41 -1.35 21.39 2.20
CA ILE A 41 -1.70 20.01 1.82
C ILE A 41 -2.93 19.54 2.59
N TYR A 42 -2.97 19.79 3.90
CA TYR A 42 -4.11 19.42 4.72
C TYR A 42 -5.40 20.13 4.26
N ASN A 43 -5.32 21.43 3.94
CA ASN A 43 -6.46 22.16 3.39
C ASN A 43 -6.94 21.57 2.06
N PHE A 44 -6.02 21.17 1.19
CA PHE A 44 -6.35 20.51 -0.06
C PHE A 44 -7.10 19.20 0.21
N MET A 45 -6.55 18.34 1.06
CA MET A 45 -7.16 17.06 1.45
C MET A 45 -8.57 17.22 2.02
N VAL A 46 -8.80 18.20 2.90
CA VAL A 46 -10.11 18.39 3.55
C VAL A 46 -11.14 19.07 2.65
N LYS A 47 -10.71 20.00 1.78
CA LYS A 47 -11.64 20.83 0.99
C LYS A 47 -11.86 20.35 -0.43
N GLU A 48 -10.87 19.66 -1.00
CA GLU A 48 -10.86 19.31 -2.43
C GLU A 48 -10.95 17.79 -2.67
N CYS A 49 -10.76 16.97 -1.63
CA CYS A 49 -10.89 15.51 -1.70
C CYS A 49 -12.09 15.00 -0.89
N ASP A 50 -12.70 13.91 -1.36
CA ASP A 50 -13.77 13.20 -0.67
C ASP A 50 -13.30 11.79 -0.24
N PHE A 51 -12.74 11.72 0.97
CA PHE A 51 -12.27 10.47 1.56
C PHE A 51 -13.38 9.62 2.18
N ALA A 52 -14.59 10.16 2.32
CA ALA A 52 -15.73 9.41 2.84
C ALA A 52 -16.24 8.34 1.85
N LEU A 53 -15.78 8.39 0.59
CA LEU A 53 -16.11 7.44 -0.46
C LEU A 53 -15.59 6.02 -0.22
N GLU A 54 -14.49 5.85 0.54
CA GLU A 54 -13.91 4.52 0.78
C GLU A 54 -14.26 3.99 2.18
N HIS A 55 -14.06 4.81 3.23
CA HIS A 55 -14.41 4.44 4.61
C HIS A 55 -15.10 5.59 5.34
N ALA A 56 -16.44 5.55 5.38
CA ALA A 56 -17.25 6.55 6.07
C ALA A 56 -17.06 6.57 7.60
N ASP A 57 -16.32 5.61 8.18
CA ASP A 57 -16.00 5.53 9.60
C ASP A 57 -14.71 6.26 10.01
N GLY A 58 -13.96 6.82 9.05
CA GLY A 58 -12.74 7.59 9.28
C GLY A 58 -11.45 6.76 9.26
N SER A 59 -11.54 5.43 9.23
CA SER A 59 -10.36 4.53 9.22
C SER A 59 -9.40 4.75 8.06
N PHE A 60 -9.88 5.33 6.95
CA PHE A 60 -9.03 5.69 5.82
C PHE A 60 -8.00 6.78 6.17
N MET A 61 -8.38 7.77 6.99
CA MET A 61 -7.42 8.81 7.39
C MET A 61 -6.35 8.25 8.31
N ASP A 62 -6.73 7.35 9.22
CA ASP A 62 -5.77 6.64 10.09
C ASP A 62 -4.76 5.83 9.27
N HIS A 63 -5.21 5.15 8.20
CA HIS A 63 -4.35 4.46 7.24
C HIS A 63 -3.32 5.41 6.59
N LEU A 64 -3.78 6.56 6.07
CA LEU A 64 -2.89 7.55 5.45
C LEU A 64 -1.84 8.09 6.44
N HIS A 65 -2.25 8.37 7.68
CA HIS A 65 -1.36 8.82 8.74
C HIS A 65 -0.33 7.76 9.10
N PHE A 66 -0.76 6.52 9.33
CA PHE A 66 0.15 5.41 9.61
C PHE A 66 1.23 5.29 8.53
N CYS A 67 0.83 5.25 7.25
CA CYS A 67 1.80 5.11 6.17
C CYS A 67 2.76 6.32 6.08
N SER A 68 2.25 7.54 6.23
CA SER A 68 3.06 8.77 6.27
C SER A 68 4.07 8.76 7.42
N ASP A 69 3.62 8.46 8.64
CA ASP A 69 4.45 8.49 9.84
C ASP A 69 5.51 7.37 9.79
N TYR A 70 5.12 6.17 9.33
CA TYR A 70 6.05 5.08 9.11
C TYR A 70 7.12 5.45 8.08
N SER A 71 6.72 6.01 6.92
CA SER A 71 7.66 6.48 5.90
C SER A 71 8.63 7.51 6.46
N SER A 72 8.15 8.41 7.31
CA SER A 72 8.97 9.47 7.87
C SER A 72 10.09 8.93 8.78
N LEU A 73 9.83 7.83 9.49
CA LEU A 73 10.82 7.18 10.37
C LEU A 73 11.71 6.18 9.64
N HIS A 74 11.12 5.41 8.74
CA HIS A 74 11.72 4.20 8.18
C HIS A 74 12.11 4.32 6.70
N PHE A 75 11.77 5.43 6.05
CA PHE A 75 12.12 5.73 4.66
C PHE A 75 12.39 7.23 4.50
N SER A 76 13.13 7.78 5.46
CA SER A 76 13.27 9.23 5.73
C SER A 76 14.04 10.01 4.68
N GLN A 77 14.75 9.32 3.79
CA GLN A 77 15.39 9.93 2.62
C GLN A 77 14.39 10.30 1.51
N HIS A 78 13.13 9.87 1.65
CA HIS A 78 12.04 10.09 0.71
C HIS A 78 10.86 10.83 1.36
N SER A 79 10.00 11.44 0.54
CA SER A 79 8.92 12.28 1.07
C SER A 79 7.76 11.45 1.65
N PRO A 80 7.41 11.61 2.94
CA PRO A 80 6.25 10.93 3.53
C PRO A 80 4.92 11.44 2.96
N ARG A 81 4.92 12.60 2.28
CA ARG A 81 3.73 13.12 1.60
C ARG A 81 3.23 12.18 0.51
N VAL A 82 4.13 11.38 -0.09
CA VAL A 82 3.75 10.38 -1.07
C VAL A 82 2.76 9.39 -0.46
N LEU A 83 3.05 8.86 0.73
CA LEU A 83 2.15 7.94 1.42
C LEU A 83 0.99 8.62 2.13
N LEU A 84 1.06 9.91 2.47
CA LEU A 84 -0.14 10.63 2.90
C LEU A 84 -1.16 10.77 1.75
N LEU A 85 -0.69 10.90 0.51
CA LEU A 85 -1.51 11.25 -0.65
C LEU A 85 -1.67 10.11 -1.67
N HIS A 86 -1.13 8.92 -1.38
CA HIS A 86 -0.96 7.84 -2.37
C HIS A 86 -2.27 7.38 -3.05
N SER A 87 -3.40 7.59 -2.38
CA SER A 87 -4.71 7.13 -2.84
C SER A 87 -5.64 8.25 -3.36
N ILE A 88 -5.19 9.51 -3.38
CA ILE A 88 -6.07 10.61 -3.83
C ILE A 88 -6.42 10.51 -5.31
N CYS A 89 -5.51 9.98 -6.13
CA CYS A 89 -5.68 9.78 -7.57
C CYS A 89 -6.48 8.51 -7.92
N GLY A 90 -6.95 7.78 -6.91
CA GLY A 90 -7.67 6.53 -7.06
C GLY A 90 -7.22 5.52 -6.01
N VAL A 91 -8.15 4.74 -5.49
CA VAL A 91 -7.86 3.69 -4.51
C VAL A 91 -7.81 2.32 -5.23
N GLY A 92 -7.73 1.21 -4.49
CA GLY A 92 -7.73 -0.14 -5.07
C GLY A 92 -8.99 -0.49 -5.91
N THR A 93 -10.04 0.32 -5.79
CA THR A 93 -11.30 0.24 -6.53
C THR A 93 -11.48 1.46 -7.45
N ASN A 94 -12.69 1.72 -7.95
CA ASN A 94 -13.02 2.90 -8.76
C ASN A 94 -13.55 4.08 -7.91
N CYS A 95 -13.08 4.20 -6.67
CA CYS A 95 -13.29 5.40 -5.86
C CYS A 95 -12.12 6.37 -6.07
N PHE A 96 -12.45 7.64 -6.26
CA PHE A 96 -11.49 8.71 -6.56
C PHE A 96 -11.73 9.86 -5.59
N PRO A 97 -10.95 9.94 -4.49
CA PRO A 97 -11.10 11.02 -3.54
C PRO A 97 -10.93 12.39 -4.20
N MET A 98 -10.00 12.52 -5.15
CA MET A 98 -9.78 13.74 -5.92
C MET A 98 -10.30 13.58 -7.35
N LYS A 99 -10.98 14.62 -7.85
CA LYS A 99 -11.35 14.70 -9.28
C LYS A 99 -10.18 15.14 -10.15
N ARG A 100 -10.17 14.70 -11.42
CA ARG A 100 -9.12 15.01 -12.40
C ARG A 100 -8.81 16.51 -12.52
N GLU A 101 -9.83 17.37 -12.46
CA GLU A 101 -9.66 18.82 -12.63
C GLU A 101 -8.81 19.47 -11.53
N LYS A 102 -8.58 18.76 -10.41
CA LYS A 102 -7.78 19.22 -9.28
C LYS A 102 -6.29 18.85 -9.41
N LEU A 103 -5.89 18.05 -10.41
CA LEU A 103 -4.48 17.71 -10.65
C LEU A 103 -3.55 18.92 -10.73
N PRO A 104 -3.88 20.03 -11.44
CA PRO A 104 -2.99 21.20 -11.47
C PRO A 104 -2.82 21.86 -10.10
N MET A 105 -3.87 21.86 -9.27
CA MET A 105 -3.82 22.38 -7.91
C MET A 105 -2.93 21.49 -7.04
N LEU A 106 -3.11 20.17 -7.08
CA LEU A 106 -2.27 19.22 -6.38
C LEU A 106 -0.78 19.41 -6.74
N ARG A 107 -0.45 19.44 -8.03
CA ARG A 107 0.92 19.64 -8.52
C ARG A 107 1.55 20.96 -8.06
N SER A 108 0.74 22.00 -7.84
CA SER A 108 1.25 23.28 -7.35
C SER A 108 1.67 23.26 -5.88
N LEU A 109 1.24 22.25 -5.12
CA LEU A 109 1.55 22.08 -3.69
C LEU A 109 2.70 21.10 -3.44
N LEU A 110 3.14 20.39 -4.49
CA LEU A 110 4.07 19.27 -4.40
C LEU A 110 5.35 19.52 -5.18
N GLN A 111 6.40 18.82 -4.78
CA GLN A 111 7.62 18.68 -5.58
C GLN A 111 7.37 17.73 -6.76
N ALA A 112 8.18 17.85 -7.81
CA ALA A 112 8.06 17.01 -9.00
C ALA A 112 8.18 15.51 -8.68
N GLU A 113 9.06 15.14 -7.76
CA GLU A 113 9.25 13.76 -7.34
C GLU A 113 8.02 13.21 -6.60
N GLU A 114 7.46 14.01 -5.69
CA GLU A 114 6.21 13.67 -4.99
C GLU A 114 5.07 13.44 -5.99
N CYS A 115 4.95 14.30 -7.01
CA CYS A 115 3.94 14.15 -8.06
C CYS A 115 4.10 12.85 -8.84
N ALA A 116 5.33 12.49 -9.20
CA ALA A 116 5.61 11.28 -9.97
C ALA A 116 5.08 10.03 -9.23
N HIS A 117 5.36 9.92 -7.94
CA HIS A 117 4.92 8.78 -7.13
C HIS A 117 3.42 8.80 -6.82
N ILE A 118 2.86 9.94 -6.39
CA ILE A 118 1.44 10.06 -6.02
C ILE A 118 0.53 9.75 -7.21
N GLU A 119 0.89 10.21 -8.41
CA GLU A 119 0.12 9.94 -9.62
C GLU A 119 0.30 8.50 -10.12
N ALA A 120 1.47 7.90 -9.91
CA ALA A 120 1.77 6.54 -10.32
C ALA A 120 1.21 5.47 -9.36
N PHE A 121 1.00 5.82 -8.09
CA PHE A 121 0.73 4.85 -7.03
C PHE A 121 -0.48 3.95 -7.32
N PRO A 122 -1.66 4.47 -7.71
CA PRO A 122 -2.81 3.59 -7.99
C PRO A 122 -2.55 2.70 -9.21
N SER A 123 -1.79 3.20 -10.20
CA SER A 123 -1.44 2.43 -11.39
C SER A 123 -0.51 1.28 -11.07
N VAL A 124 0.58 1.53 -10.33
CA VAL A 124 1.52 0.46 -9.95
C VAL A 124 0.83 -0.56 -9.06
N LEU A 125 -0.04 -0.14 -8.13
CA LEU A 125 -0.87 -1.06 -7.34
C LEU A 125 -1.71 -1.96 -8.25
N ARG A 126 -2.42 -1.40 -9.24
CA ARG A 126 -3.21 -2.19 -10.19
C ARG A 126 -2.34 -3.08 -11.08
N LEU A 127 -1.13 -2.68 -11.45
CA LEU A 127 -0.22 -3.53 -12.21
C LEU A 127 0.24 -4.73 -11.38
N MET A 128 0.68 -4.50 -10.14
CA MET A 128 1.12 -5.57 -9.23
C MET A 128 -0.01 -6.58 -8.99
N ILE A 129 -1.23 -6.10 -8.78
CA ILE A 129 -2.38 -6.98 -8.49
C ILE A 129 -2.97 -7.61 -9.76
N GLY A 130 -3.20 -6.81 -10.79
CA GLY A 130 -4.00 -7.14 -11.95
C GLY A 130 -3.26 -7.78 -13.12
N THR A 131 -1.92 -7.75 -13.13
CA THR A 131 -1.12 -8.16 -14.28
C THR A 131 0.05 -9.09 -13.89
N PRO A 132 0.81 -9.63 -14.86
CA PRO A 132 2.04 -10.36 -14.58
C PRO A 132 3.21 -9.49 -14.07
N PHE A 133 3.09 -8.15 -14.03
CA PHE A 133 4.18 -7.22 -13.73
C PHE A 133 5.09 -7.64 -12.57
N LEU A 134 4.54 -7.87 -11.38
CA LEU A 134 5.36 -8.27 -10.23
C LEU A 134 6.00 -9.65 -10.43
N ALA A 135 5.28 -10.58 -11.05
CA ALA A 135 5.81 -11.92 -11.35
C ALA A 135 6.95 -11.87 -12.38
N GLU A 136 6.89 -10.97 -13.36
CA GLU A 136 7.97 -10.71 -14.32
C GLU A 136 9.22 -10.19 -13.62
N LEU A 137 9.08 -9.23 -12.69
CA LEU A 137 10.21 -8.77 -11.87
C LEU A 137 10.80 -9.89 -11.00
N CYS A 138 9.95 -10.71 -10.38
CA CYS A 138 10.43 -11.83 -9.57
C CYS A 138 11.14 -12.90 -10.40
N ALA A 139 10.71 -13.14 -11.64
CA ALA A 139 11.30 -14.14 -12.54
C ALA A 139 12.57 -13.67 -13.26
N ALA A 140 12.78 -12.36 -13.39
CA ALA A 140 13.95 -11.81 -14.04
C ALA A 140 15.25 -12.08 -13.25
N PRO A 141 16.38 -12.36 -13.94
CA PRO A 141 17.69 -12.44 -13.29
C PRO A 141 18.08 -11.12 -12.63
N ASN A 142 18.90 -11.19 -11.57
CA ASN A 142 19.31 -10.01 -10.81
C ASN A 142 20.03 -8.98 -11.69
N GLU A 143 20.89 -9.44 -12.60
CA GLU A 143 21.59 -8.59 -13.56
C GLU A 143 20.62 -7.79 -14.44
N SER A 144 19.57 -8.43 -14.97
CA SER A 144 18.56 -7.76 -15.79
C SER A 144 17.73 -6.77 -14.98
N LEU A 145 17.44 -7.07 -13.72
CA LEU A 145 16.73 -6.14 -12.83
C LEU A 145 17.53 -4.85 -12.60
N LEU A 146 18.85 -4.95 -12.48
CA LEU A 146 19.73 -3.78 -12.37
C LEU A 146 19.85 -2.99 -13.69
N GLU A 147 19.41 -3.55 -14.80
CA GLU A 147 19.37 -2.92 -16.13
C GLU A 147 18.00 -2.28 -16.45
N ILE A 148 17.03 -2.32 -15.53
CA ILE A 148 15.77 -1.59 -15.75
C ILE A 148 16.06 -0.09 -15.87
N LYS A 149 15.58 0.52 -16.95
CA LYS A 149 15.64 1.97 -17.20
C LYS A 149 14.35 2.68 -16.84
N SER A 150 13.20 2.04 -17.03
CA SER A 150 11.91 2.67 -16.83
C SER A 150 10.75 1.67 -16.76
N LEU A 151 9.66 2.11 -16.15
CA LEU A 151 8.33 1.53 -16.26
C LEU A 151 7.41 2.56 -16.91
N THR A 152 6.81 2.21 -18.05
CA THR A 152 5.76 3.03 -18.68
C THR A 152 4.40 2.36 -18.54
N MET A 153 3.39 3.12 -18.15
CA MET A 153 2.03 2.64 -17.85
C MET A 153 0.99 3.74 -18.09
N HIS A 154 -0.26 3.49 -17.74
CA HIS A 154 -1.35 4.47 -17.80
C HIS A 154 -1.81 4.84 -16.40
N ARG A 155 -2.07 6.13 -16.16
CA ARG A 155 -2.55 6.66 -14.88
C ARG A 155 -4.00 6.25 -14.65
N VAL A 156 -4.32 5.73 -13.47
CA VAL A 156 -5.70 5.28 -13.16
C VAL A 156 -6.73 6.39 -13.28
N LEU A 157 -6.37 7.62 -12.88
CA LEU A 157 -7.28 8.76 -12.81
C LEU A 157 -7.90 9.16 -14.16
N ASP A 158 -7.13 9.08 -15.25
CA ASP A 158 -7.57 9.59 -16.56
C ASP A 158 -6.92 8.88 -17.76
N ASN A 159 -6.27 7.74 -17.53
CA ASN A 159 -5.59 6.93 -18.52
C ASN A 159 -4.44 7.65 -19.26
N GLU A 160 -3.94 8.77 -18.74
CA GLU A 160 -2.75 9.43 -19.30
C GLU A 160 -1.53 8.52 -19.19
N ARG A 161 -0.71 8.46 -20.25
CA ARG A 161 0.53 7.67 -20.23
C ARG A 161 1.56 8.35 -19.32
N ILE A 162 2.08 7.60 -18.36
CA ILE A 162 3.09 8.05 -17.40
C ILE A 162 4.28 7.10 -17.39
N THR A 163 5.46 7.61 -17.03
CA THR A 163 6.70 6.84 -16.99
C THR A 163 7.44 7.13 -15.69
N LEU A 164 7.82 6.07 -14.98
CA LEU A 164 8.81 6.12 -13.90
C LEU A 164 10.16 5.72 -14.49
N ASN A 165 11.22 6.44 -14.11
CA ASN A 165 12.58 5.98 -14.36
C ASN A 165 12.97 4.82 -13.43
N ALA A 166 14.19 4.32 -13.53
CA ALA A 166 14.68 3.19 -12.74
C ALA A 166 14.62 3.45 -11.24
N ASP A 167 15.16 4.58 -10.78
CA ASP A 167 15.23 4.92 -9.35
C ASP A 167 13.82 5.13 -8.80
N GLN A 168 13.00 5.90 -9.51
CA GLN A 168 11.58 6.11 -9.20
C GLN A 168 10.79 4.80 -9.12
N LEU A 169 11.08 3.81 -9.96
CA LEU A 169 10.42 2.51 -9.86
C LEU A 169 10.77 1.80 -8.54
N TRP A 170 12.05 1.78 -8.16
CA TRP A 170 12.47 1.13 -6.92
C TRP A 170 11.94 1.84 -5.68
N ASP A 171 11.91 3.16 -5.70
CA ASP A 171 11.31 3.97 -4.64
C ASP A 171 9.81 3.72 -4.55
N GLN A 172 9.12 3.66 -5.69
CA GLN A 172 7.69 3.33 -5.77
C GLN A 172 7.38 1.95 -5.17
N LEU A 173 8.23 0.95 -5.40
CA LEU A 173 8.05 -0.39 -4.83
C LEU A 173 8.30 -0.40 -3.30
N ASN A 174 9.22 0.42 -2.79
CA ASN A 174 9.38 0.61 -1.34
C ASN A 174 8.16 1.30 -0.71
N TYR A 175 7.58 2.31 -1.36
CA TYR A 175 6.33 2.91 -0.92
C TYR A 175 5.18 1.89 -0.86
N HIS A 176 5.07 1.02 -1.88
CA HIS A 176 4.09 -0.06 -1.85
C HIS A 176 4.34 -1.09 -0.75
N LEU A 177 5.61 -1.42 -0.47
CA LEU A 177 5.96 -2.29 0.65
C LEU A 177 5.46 -1.70 1.98
N ILE A 178 5.70 -0.42 2.23
CA ILE A 178 5.21 0.27 3.45
C ILE A 178 3.68 0.26 3.48
N HIS A 179 3.03 0.62 2.37
CA HIS A 179 1.56 0.64 2.28
C HIS A 179 0.95 -0.73 2.61
N THR A 180 1.58 -1.84 2.22
CA THR A 180 1.06 -3.18 2.55
C THR A 180 1.11 -3.52 4.04
N LEU A 181 1.91 -2.82 4.86
CA LEU A 181 2.04 -3.09 6.30
C LEU A 181 0.71 -2.94 7.06
N ASP A 182 -0.09 -1.93 6.71
CA ASP A 182 -1.38 -1.66 7.37
C ASP A 182 -2.44 -2.72 7.05
N PHE A 183 -2.23 -3.47 5.97
CA PHE A 183 -3.10 -4.58 5.56
C PHE A 183 -2.58 -5.94 6.05
N LEU A 184 -1.45 -5.97 6.78
CA LEU A 184 -0.98 -7.22 7.34
C LEU A 184 -1.84 -7.60 8.56
N PRO A 185 -2.12 -8.89 8.75
CA PRO A 185 -2.89 -9.35 9.88
C PRO A 185 -2.15 -9.01 11.18
N LEU A 186 -2.86 -8.39 12.14
CA LEU A 186 -2.31 -7.96 13.44
C LEU A 186 -1.67 -9.11 14.22
N THR A 187 -2.13 -10.36 14.03
CA THR A 187 -1.55 -11.56 14.62
C THR A 187 -1.70 -12.76 13.68
N SER A 188 -1.08 -13.88 14.04
CA SER A 188 -1.41 -15.21 13.48
C SER A 188 -1.17 -15.35 11.97
N TRP A 189 -0.06 -14.77 11.52
CA TRP A 189 0.29 -14.67 10.10
C TRP A 189 0.18 -16.01 9.36
N GLN A 190 0.45 -17.18 9.97
CA GLN A 190 0.28 -18.47 9.26
C GLN A 190 -1.16 -18.84 8.91
N ALA A 191 -2.17 -18.35 9.65
CA ALA A 191 -3.56 -18.69 9.40
C ALA A 191 -4.27 -17.71 8.44
N THR A 192 -3.79 -16.47 8.40
CA THR A 192 -4.35 -15.37 7.60
C THR A 192 -3.46 -14.98 6.40
N PHE A 193 -2.30 -15.64 6.21
CA PHE A 193 -1.40 -15.35 5.08
C PHE A 193 -1.95 -15.66 3.69
N ASN A 194 -3.09 -16.34 3.60
CA ASN A 194 -3.78 -16.53 2.33
C ASN A 194 -4.48 -15.23 1.85
N GLU A 195 -4.46 -14.16 2.65
CA GLU A 195 -4.80 -12.82 2.21
C GLU A 195 -3.80 -12.32 1.16
N PHE A 196 -4.32 -11.85 0.03
CA PHE A 196 -3.51 -11.45 -1.11
C PHE A 196 -2.47 -10.36 -0.76
N MET A 197 -2.79 -9.45 0.16
CA MET A 197 -1.88 -8.39 0.60
C MET A 197 -0.64 -8.93 1.33
N ALA A 198 -0.78 -9.99 2.12
CA ALA A 198 0.35 -10.64 2.79
C ALA A 198 1.31 -11.29 1.77
N HIS A 199 0.77 -11.87 0.68
CA HIS A 199 1.56 -12.36 -0.43
C HIS A 199 2.31 -11.23 -1.15
N PHE A 200 1.64 -10.11 -1.41
CA PHE A 200 2.28 -8.94 -2.02
C PHE A 200 3.42 -8.41 -1.16
N PHE A 201 3.19 -8.26 0.15
CA PHE A 201 4.21 -7.82 1.09
C PHE A 201 5.47 -8.70 1.04
N VAL A 202 5.32 -10.03 1.20
CA VAL A 202 6.49 -10.94 1.17
C VAL A 202 7.18 -10.92 -0.17
N THR A 203 6.41 -10.95 -1.26
CA THR A 203 6.97 -10.96 -2.62
C THR A 203 7.79 -9.70 -2.90
N LEU A 204 7.27 -8.52 -2.51
CA LEU A 204 8.00 -7.25 -2.62
C LEU A 204 9.23 -7.22 -1.70
N TYR A 205 9.07 -7.62 -0.44
CA TYR A 205 10.17 -7.66 0.53
C TYR A 205 11.32 -8.53 0.03
N GLU A 206 11.02 -9.75 -0.44
CA GLU A 206 12.02 -10.68 -0.97
C GLU A 206 12.66 -10.16 -2.26
N LEU A 207 11.87 -9.60 -3.19
CA LEU A 207 12.39 -8.99 -4.41
C LEU A 207 13.38 -7.87 -4.10
N LEU A 208 12.95 -6.88 -3.30
CA LEU A 208 13.76 -5.71 -2.95
C LEU A 208 15.02 -6.12 -2.18
N THR A 209 14.91 -7.08 -1.25
CA THR A 209 16.06 -7.64 -0.53
C THR A 209 17.03 -8.32 -1.50
N ARG A 210 16.53 -9.16 -2.39
CA ARG A 210 17.32 -9.95 -3.35
C ARG A 210 18.18 -9.07 -4.26
N VAL A 211 17.66 -7.93 -4.69
CA VAL A 211 18.39 -7.00 -5.59
C VAL A 211 19.09 -5.85 -4.86
N GLY A 212 19.06 -5.84 -3.52
CA GLY A 212 19.69 -4.76 -2.74
C GLY A 212 19.01 -3.39 -2.90
N LYS A 213 17.70 -3.38 -3.20
CA LYS A 213 16.87 -2.18 -3.36
C LYS A 213 15.84 -2.01 -2.22
N LEU A 214 15.94 -2.80 -1.15
CA LEU A 214 15.18 -2.58 0.07
C LEU A 214 15.80 -1.41 0.82
N GLU A 215 15.14 -0.27 0.72
CA GLU A 215 15.58 0.98 1.34
C GLU A 215 14.69 1.38 2.52
N ALA A 216 13.39 1.06 2.44
CA ALA A 216 12.50 1.20 3.58
C ALA A 216 12.91 0.20 4.68
N ARG A 217 13.15 0.71 5.89
CA ARG A 217 13.49 -0.09 7.06
C ARG A 217 12.26 -0.85 7.55
N VAL A 218 12.06 -2.02 6.98
CA VAL A 218 11.04 -2.99 7.41
C VAL A 218 11.75 -4.16 8.06
N ASP A 219 11.66 -4.26 9.38
CA ASP A 219 12.16 -5.43 10.10
C ASP A 219 11.13 -6.55 9.95
N TYR A 220 11.29 -7.46 8.98
CA TYR A 220 10.46 -8.66 8.82
C TYR A 220 11.27 -9.93 9.10
N LYS A 221 10.70 -10.85 9.89
CA LYS A 221 11.26 -12.19 10.07
C LYS A 221 10.21 -13.23 9.71
N ALA A 222 10.55 -14.12 8.79
CA ALA A 222 9.66 -15.21 8.37
C ALA A 222 9.16 -16.07 9.55
N VAL A 223 9.95 -16.19 10.62
CA VAL A 223 9.57 -16.91 11.86
C VAL A 223 8.38 -16.29 12.62
N TRP A 224 8.00 -15.06 12.30
CA TRP A 224 6.82 -14.39 12.88
C TRP A 224 5.52 -14.90 12.28
N ALA A 225 5.58 -15.55 11.12
CA ALA A 225 4.56 -16.50 10.73
C ALA A 225 4.57 -17.66 11.73
N LYS A 226 3.74 -17.56 12.78
CA LYS A 226 3.43 -18.64 13.75
C LYS A 226 1.97 -19.10 13.61
N PRO A 227 1.66 -20.36 13.98
CA PRO A 227 0.29 -20.86 13.98
C PRO A 227 -0.60 -20.09 14.96
N LEU A 228 -1.91 -20.07 14.70
CA LEU A 228 -2.90 -19.65 15.69
C LEU A 228 -2.71 -20.45 16.99
N GLN A 229 -2.90 -19.79 18.14
CA GLN A 229 -2.98 -20.49 19.41
C GLN A 229 -4.17 -21.46 19.39
N PRO A 230 -4.06 -22.68 19.96
CA PRO A 230 -5.16 -23.62 20.06
C PRO A 230 -6.42 -22.96 20.65
N GLY A 231 -7.56 -23.07 19.96
CA GLY A 231 -8.83 -22.46 20.37
C GLY A 231 -9.18 -21.13 19.68
N SER A 232 -8.26 -20.54 18.94
CA SER A 232 -8.53 -19.34 18.13
C SER A 232 -9.50 -19.67 16.98
N ARG A 233 -10.49 -18.81 16.72
CA ARG A 233 -11.43 -18.93 15.59
C ARG A 233 -11.26 -17.72 14.66
N PRO A 234 -11.26 -17.89 13.33
CA PRO A 234 -11.29 -16.75 12.42
C PRO A 234 -12.54 -15.90 12.67
N ALA A 235 -12.41 -14.60 12.43
CA ALA A 235 -13.39 -13.60 12.86
C ALA A 235 -14.78 -13.74 12.21
N THR A 236 -14.90 -14.48 11.10
CA THR A 236 -16.16 -14.81 10.43
C THR A 236 -16.10 -16.18 9.73
N CYS A 237 -17.25 -16.78 9.43
CA CYS A 237 -17.33 -17.96 8.56
C CYS A 237 -16.82 -17.67 7.14
N GLY A 238 -16.98 -16.44 6.64
CA GLY A 238 -16.44 -16.02 5.36
C GLY A 238 -14.91 -16.00 5.35
N ALA A 239 -14.30 -15.41 6.37
CA ALA A 239 -12.84 -15.43 6.57
C ALA A 239 -12.33 -16.88 6.67
N TRP A 240 -13.01 -17.76 7.41
CA TRP A 240 -12.64 -19.17 7.51
C TRP A 240 -12.60 -19.92 6.15
N VAL A 241 -13.49 -19.56 5.23
CA VAL A 241 -13.54 -20.12 3.87
C VAL A 241 -12.44 -19.52 3.00
N VAL A 242 -12.24 -18.20 3.04
CA VAL A 242 -11.18 -17.50 2.31
C VAL A 242 -9.80 -17.99 2.74
N ASP A 243 -9.57 -18.18 4.04
CA ASP A 243 -8.33 -18.71 4.62
C ASP A 243 -8.01 -20.13 4.10
N ARG A 244 -9.00 -20.85 3.58
CA ARG A 244 -8.85 -22.22 3.03
C ARG A 244 -8.77 -22.27 1.52
N LEU A 245 -8.93 -21.14 0.83
CA LEU A 245 -8.73 -21.09 -0.61
C LEU A 245 -7.24 -21.26 -0.93
N PRO A 246 -6.88 -22.03 -1.97
CA PRO A 246 -5.52 -22.01 -2.49
C PRO A 246 -5.14 -20.57 -2.87
N GLN A 247 -3.94 -20.14 -2.53
CA GLN A 247 -3.44 -18.79 -2.82
C GLN A 247 -3.57 -18.42 -4.30
N SER A 248 -3.36 -19.37 -5.21
CA SER A 248 -3.54 -19.19 -6.66
C SER A 248 -4.97 -18.79 -7.05
N VAL A 249 -5.98 -19.25 -6.30
CA VAL A 249 -7.38 -18.90 -6.50
C VAL A 249 -7.67 -17.50 -5.97
N ALA A 250 -7.16 -17.15 -4.78
CA ALA A 250 -7.30 -15.81 -4.21
C ALA A 250 -6.66 -14.74 -5.13
N LEU A 251 -5.45 -14.98 -5.62
CA LEU A 251 -4.76 -14.11 -6.57
C LEU A 251 -5.53 -13.98 -7.90
N ARG A 252 -6.16 -15.06 -8.37
CA ARG A 252 -6.99 -15.01 -9.59
C ARG A 252 -8.23 -14.12 -9.40
N PHE A 253 -8.88 -14.18 -8.25
CA PHE A 253 -10.02 -13.30 -7.95
C PHE A 253 -9.59 -11.84 -7.88
N ALA A 254 -8.49 -11.53 -7.18
CA ALA A 254 -7.94 -10.17 -7.11
C ALA A 254 -7.59 -9.62 -8.51
N ARG A 255 -6.94 -10.43 -9.35
CA ARG A 255 -6.65 -10.09 -10.76
C ARG A 255 -7.90 -9.78 -11.55
N THR A 256 -8.92 -10.64 -11.42
CA THR A 256 -10.19 -10.47 -12.14
C THR A 256 -10.91 -9.20 -11.70
N ALA A 257 -10.90 -8.89 -10.39
CA ALA A 257 -11.50 -7.68 -9.85
C ALA A 257 -10.79 -6.42 -10.39
N VAL A 258 -9.45 -6.37 -10.37
CA VAL A 258 -8.69 -5.22 -10.91
C VAL A 258 -8.87 -5.05 -12.41
N ALA A 259 -8.96 -6.16 -13.16
CA ALA A 259 -9.26 -6.12 -14.59
C ALA A 259 -10.66 -5.53 -14.84
N GLN A 260 -11.66 -5.96 -14.07
CA GLN A 260 -13.02 -5.42 -14.16
C GLN A 260 -13.05 -3.93 -13.81
N TYR A 261 -12.48 -3.54 -12.66
CA TYR A 261 -12.41 -2.15 -12.24
C TYR A 261 -11.72 -1.28 -13.29
N SER A 262 -10.65 -1.76 -13.91
CA SER A 262 -9.96 -1.01 -14.96
C SER A 262 -10.80 -0.88 -16.22
N ALA A 263 -11.47 -1.96 -16.65
CA ALA A 263 -12.36 -1.94 -17.81
C ALA A 263 -13.53 -0.95 -17.63
N ASP A 264 -14.13 -0.92 -16.44
CA ASP A 264 -15.31 -0.08 -16.13
C ASP A 264 -15.04 1.43 -16.31
N ILE A 265 -13.79 1.87 -16.13
CA ILE A 265 -13.38 3.28 -16.27
C ILE A 265 -12.54 3.55 -17.53
N GLY A 266 -12.35 2.55 -18.39
CA GLY A 266 -11.48 2.68 -19.57
C GLY A 266 -9.99 2.82 -19.25
N HIS A 267 -9.54 2.35 -18.08
CA HIS A 267 -8.13 2.34 -17.69
C HIS A 267 -7.41 1.16 -18.34
N SER A 268 -6.29 1.45 -19.00
CA SER A 268 -5.41 0.47 -19.64
C SER A 268 -4.42 -0.11 -18.64
N LEU A 269 -4.45 -1.44 -18.48
CA LEU A 269 -3.44 -2.18 -17.72
C LEU A 269 -2.18 -2.49 -18.54
N ASN A 270 -2.05 -1.96 -19.75
CA ASN A 270 -0.83 -2.13 -20.55
C ASN A 270 0.33 -1.38 -19.91
N TYR A 271 1.46 -2.07 -19.78
CA TYR A 271 2.71 -1.51 -19.30
C TYR A 271 3.89 -1.97 -20.17
N THR A 272 5.01 -1.30 -20.04
CA THR A 272 6.27 -1.69 -20.68
C THR A 272 7.42 -1.42 -19.71
N ILE A 273 8.21 -2.46 -19.44
CA ILE A 273 9.48 -2.33 -18.73
C ILE A 273 10.56 -2.09 -19.79
N GLY A 274 11.25 -0.96 -19.70
CA GLY A 274 12.41 -0.67 -20.56
C GLY A 274 13.66 -1.29 -19.95
N TRP A 275 14.17 -2.34 -20.59
CA TRP A 275 15.46 -2.99 -20.26
C TRP A 275 16.61 -2.35 -21.05
N GLN A 276 17.87 -2.59 -20.65
CA GLN A 276 19.04 -2.24 -21.48
C GLN A 276 19.38 -3.34 -22.48
#